data_AF-A0A7C4KG02-F1
#
_entry.id   AF-A0A7C4KG02-F1
#
_cell.length_a   1.000
_cell.length_b   1.000
_cell.length_c   1.000
_cell.angle_alpha   90.00
_cell.angle_beta   90.00
_cell.angle_gamma   90.00
#
_symmetry.space_group_name_H-M   'P 1'
#
loop_
_entity.id
_entity.type
_entity.pdbx_description
1 polymer ?
#
loop_
_entity_poly.entity_id
_entity_poly.type
_entity_poly.pdbx_seq_one_letter_code
_entity_poly.pdbx_strand_id
1 'polypeptide(L)'
;MARIGSVPPPVRWTRRKVFRSSCYVRGLTTFLVVWLTVALLTACQALDRFPLTFLTPAATPTTDGAVLTLTPQPTPEPTQTPTPLPPNELTLWLPPEFAPGSGGRAGEVLDKRLAAFEAEYGIRIKVRLKAASGPGGLLESLSAASVAAPRSLPGVVALPRPEFEVAAIKGLLVPLDPLGKVLESTDWYPYARELAMVQGVAFGLPFAGDAQVLVYRASQVRQPLNTWEDLIQLGQPVGVAFSSPTAMTTLALYRSIGGEVEDAQHRPLLQSEPLARVLTLYRTGANRGLFPLWMAEFQSESQVWQAYQDQRFHACVAWISDYLGEQPPDSLPAPLPRIRRAAGRAVDAVADLRVHPAVRAARVCRGCPRPCPRHARGLLHRPGPRNHRQPPALWRLHRARGRADDR
;
A
#
# COMPACT_ATOMS: atom_id res chain seq x y z
N MET A 1 -80.87 26.97 36.15
CA MET A 1 -80.55 26.70 37.57
C MET A 1 -79.19 26.04 37.64
N ALA A 2 -78.22 26.73 38.27
CA ALA A 2 -76.96 26.28 38.87
C ALA A 2 -75.87 27.34 38.60
N ARG A 3 -75.68 28.22 39.59
CA ARG A 3 -74.58 29.19 39.73
C ARG A 3 -73.27 28.44 39.97
N ILE A 4 -72.10 29.02 39.70
CA ILE A 4 -71.17 29.68 40.65
C ILE A 4 -69.85 29.75 39.82
N GLY A 5 -68.96 30.73 39.82
CA GLY A 5 -68.72 31.90 40.65
C GLY A 5 -67.40 32.52 40.16
N SER A 6 -67.26 33.80 40.45
CA SER A 6 -66.23 34.78 40.09
C SER A 6 -64.81 34.55 40.64
N VAL A 7 -63.77 34.99 39.90
CA VAL A 7 -62.55 35.67 40.43
C VAL A 7 -61.97 36.63 39.34
N PRO A 8 -61.51 37.86 39.67
CA PRO A 8 -61.08 38.93 38.72
C PRO A 8 -59.54 38.92 38.43
N PRO A 9 -58.99 39.86 37.61
CA PRO A 9 -57.77 39.66 36.79
C PRO A 9 -56.46 40.06 37.49
N PRO A 10 -55.29 39.89 36.83
CA PRO A 10 -54.35 41.02 36.85
C PRO A 10 -53.53 41.28 35.57
N VAL A 11 -53.46 42.57 35.24
CA VAL A 11 -52.25 43.41 35.09
C VAL A 11 -51.13 42.96 34.13
N ARG A 12 -50.97 43.77 33.06
CA ARG A 12 -49.76 43.85 32.23
C ARG A 12 -48.57 44.38 33.05
N TRP A 13 -47.41 43.72 32.95
CA TRP A 13 -46.10 44.32 33.22
C TRP A 13 -45.15 44.12 32.05
N THR A 14 -44.59 45.24 31.62
CA THR A 14 -43.63 45.47 30.54
C THR A 14 -42.18 45.20 30.96
N ARG A 15 -41.29 45.08 29.95
CA ARG A 15 -39.82 45.19 29.98
C ARG A 15 -39.04 43.96 30.46
N ARG A 16 -38.54 43.15 29.52
CA ARG A 16 -37.30 42.39 29.74
C ARG A 16 -36.12 43.33 29.55
N LYS A 17 -35.39 43.56 30.64
CA LYS A 17 -34.11 44.27 30.70
C LYS A 17 -33.06 43.48 29.90
N VAL A 18 -32.41 44.17 28.96
CA VAL A 18 -31.12 43.76 28.39
C VAL A 18 -30.08 43.88 29.50
N PHE A 19 -29.58 42.74 30.00
CA PHE A 19 -28.53 42.73 31.01
C PHE A 19 -27.18 42.90 30.29
N ARG A 20 -26.53 44.06 30.53
CA ARG A 20 -25.17 44.38 30.11
C ARG A 20 -24.19 43.44 30.84
N SER A 21 -23.72 42.40 30.16
CA SER A 21 -22.69 41.48 30.66
C SER A 21 -21.33 41.69 29.97
N SER A 22 -20.94 42.95 29.71
CA SER A 22 -19.73 43.25 28.94
C SER A 22 -18.51 43.66 29.77
N CYS A 23 -18.62 43.76 31.10
CA CYS A 23 -17.51 44.14 31.97
C CYS A 23 -16.85 42.95 32.70
N TYR A 24 -17.53 41.80 32.82
CA TYR A 24 -17.00 40.66 33.59
C TYR A 24 -16.11 39.72 32.76
N VAL A 25 -16.36 39.60 31.45
CA VAL A 25 -15.64 38.66 30.58
C VAL A 25 -14.21 39.13 30.27
N ARG A 26 -13.98 40.45 30.18
CA ARG A 26 -12.64 41.02 29.91
C ARG A 26 -11.68 40.84 31.09
N GLY A 27 -12.18 40.96 32.32
CA GLY A 27 -11.36 40.76 33.53
C GLY A 27 -10.92 39.31 33.72
N LEU A 28 -11.81 38.36 33.41
CA LEU A 28 -11.53 36.93 33.55
C LEU A 28 -10.49 36.45 32.52
N THR A 29 -10.56 36.92 31.27
CA THR A 29 -9.57 36.58 30.23
C THR A 29 -8.19 37.14 30.55
N THR A 30 -8.09 38.36 31.08
CA THR A 30 -6.79 38.92 31.49
C THR A 30 -6.21 38.20 32.70
N PHE A 31 -7.03 37.79 33.67
CA PHE A 31 -6.55 37.01 34.81
C PHE A 31 -6.03 35.64 34.39
N LEU A 32 -6.71 34.97 33.45
CA LEU A 32 -6.32 33.64 32.98
C LEU A 32 -5.03 33.67 32.17
N VAL A 33 -4.83 34.69 31.32
CA VAL A 33 -3.57 34.89 30.57
C VAL A 33 -2.41 35.22 31.50
N VAL A 34 -2.61 36.12 32.48
CA VAL A 34 -1.57 36.45 33.48
C VAL A 34 -1.21 35.21 34.29
N TRP A 35 -2.19 34.42 34.75
CA TRP A 35 -1.96 33.19 35.50
C TRP A 35 -1.21 32.14 34.68
N LEU A 36 -1.57 31.97 33.40
CA LEU A 36 -0.87 31.06 32.48
C LEU A 36 0.59 31.51 32.26
N THR A 37 0.84 32.81 32.07
CA THR A 37 2.21 33.33 31.90
C THR A 37 3.07 33.18 33.15
N VAL A 38 2.51 33.37 34.35
CA VAL A 38 3.21 33.15 35.63
C VAL A 38 3.50 31.66 35.86
N ALA A 39 2.61 30.76 35.43
CA ALA A 39 2.82 29.32 35.50
C ALA A 39 3.93 28.83 34.55
N LEU A 40 4.04 29.40 33.34
CA LEU A 40 5.13 29.07 32.42
C LEU A 40 6.50 29.60 32.88
N LEU A 41 6.55 30.76 33.55
CA LEU A 41 7.81 31.34 34.04
C LEU A 41 8.37 30.63 35.29
N THR A 42 7.51 29.98 36.09
CA THR A 42 7.93 29.23 37.30
C THR A 42 8.32 27.77 37.02
N ALA A 43 7.97 27.22 35.85
CA ALA A 43 8.30 25.84 35.49
C ALA A 43 9.81 25.60 35.22
N CYS A 44 10.56 26.61 34.78
CA CYS A 44 11.99 26.45 34.49
C CYS A 44 12.88 26.37 35.75
N GLN A 45 12.43 26.87 36.91
CA GLN A 45 13.19 26.78 38.17
C GLN A 45 12.92 25.48 38.95
N ALA A 46 11.95 24.67 38.51
CA ALA A 46 11.64 23.37 39.11
C ALA A 46 12.51 22.23 38.55
N LEU A 47 13.13 22.42 37.38
CA LEU A 47 14.01 21.41 36.76
C LEU A 47 15.38 21.27 37.44
N ASP A 48 15.87 22.32 38.12
CA ASP A 48 17.10 22.26 38.94
C ASP A 48 16.87 21.66 40.34
N ARG A 49 15.61 21.44 40.73
CA ARG A 49 15.23 20.94 42.06
C ARG A 49 14.85 19.46 42.09
N PHE A 50 14.88 18.78 40.94
CA PHE A 50 14.81 17.33 40.85
C PHE A 50 16.23 16.76 40.80
N PRO A 51 16.74 16.20 41.91
CA PRO A 51 18.00 15.46 41.84
C PRO A 51 17.75 14.18 41.05
N LEU A 52 18.32 14.08 39.85
CA LEU A 52 18.44 12.83 39.09
C LEU A 52 19.52 11.94 39.76
N THR A 53 19.29 11.54 41.00
CA THR A 53 20.21 10.69 41.78
C THR A 53 20.08 9.19 41.43
N PHE A 54 19.27 8.83 40.44
CA PHE A 54 19.09 7.43 40.01
C PHE A 54 20.07 6.98 38.91
N LEU A 55 21.06 7.82 38.55
CA LEU A 55 22.11 7.48 37.58
C LEU A 55 23.50 7.32 38.21
N THR A 56 23.61 7.27 39.54
CA THR A 56 24.86 6.90 40.21
C THR A 56 24.97 5.38 40.35
N PRO A 57 26.01 4.72 39.81
CA PRO A 57 26.32 3.34 40.19
C PRO A 57 26.66 3.30 41.68
N ALA A 58 26.05 2.36 42.40
CA ALA A 58 26.32 2.13 43.81
C ALA A 58 27.79 1.70 44.00
N ALA A 59 28.58 2.52 44.70
CA ALA A 59 29.86 2.10 45.24
C ALA A 59 29.60 1.10 46.39
N THR A 60 30.04 -0.14 46.20
CA THR A 60 30.07 -1.18 47.22
C THR A 60 31.23 -0.92 48.19
N PRO A 61 31.10 -1.15 49.50
CA PRO A 61 32.14 -0.84 50.48
C PRO A 61 33.42 -1.65 50.26
N THR A 62 34.55 -0.97 50.39
CA THR A 62 35.91 -1.55 50.42
C THR A 62 36.10 -2.33 51.73
N THR A 63 36.29 -3.64 51.61
CA THR A 63 36.98 -4.45 52.62
C THR A 63 38.45 -4.53 52.24
N ASP A 64 39.27 -4.28 53.25
CA ASP A 64 40.73 -4.22 53.20
C ASP A 64 41.38 -5.56 52.83
N GLY A 65 42.44 -5.51 52.01
CA GLY A 65 43.44 -6.57 51.86
C GLY A 65 43.26 -7.60 50.73
N ALA A 66 43.77 -7.30 49.52
CA ALA A 66 44.40 -8.29 48.64
C ALA A 66 45.21 -7.62 47.51
N VAL A 67 46.52 -7.90 47.51
CA VAL A 67 47.55 -7.81 46.45
C VAL A 67 47.16 -7.19 45.09
N LEU A 68 47.89 -6.13 44.71
CA LEU A 68 47.89 -5.53 43.37
C LEU A 68 48.18 -6.60 42.30
N THR A 69 47.16 -7.01 41.55
CA THR A 69 47.32 -7.72 40.28
C THR A 69 46.92 -6.76 39.18
N LEU A 70 47.90 -6.38 38.35
CA LEU A 70 47.71 -5.50 37.20
C LEU A 70 46.66 -6.10 36.26
N THR A 71 45.53 -5.40 36.09
CA THR A 71 44.54 -5.73 35.08
C THR A 71 45.18 -5.52 33.69
N PRO A 72 45.16 -6.52 32.79
CA PRO A 72 45.68 -6.33 31.44
C PRO A 72 44.81 -5.33 30.68
N GLN A 73 45.49 -4.35 30.07
CA GLN A 73 44.96 -3.42 29.08
C GLN A 73 44.15 -4.19 28.01
N PRO A 74 42.99 -3.68 27.54
CA PRO A 74 42.27 -4.32 26.44
C PRO A 74 43.19 -4.35 25.22
N THR A 75 43.57 -5.56 24.83
CA THR A 75 44.25 -5.84 23.57
C THR A 75 43.38 -5.25 22.45
N PRO A 76 43.93 -4.44 21.53
CA PRO A 76 43.18 -4.08 20.33
C PRO A 76 42.80 -5.38 19.63
N GLU A 77 41.50 -5.63 19.54
CA GLU A 77 40.97 -6.75 18.77
C GLU A 77 41.55 -6.65 17.36
N PRO A 78 42.11 -7.74 16.80
CA PRO A 78 42.76 -7.67 15.50
C PRO A 78 41.75 -7.11 14.51
N THR A 79 42.11 -5.99 13.87
CA THR A 79 41.45 -5.55 12.65
C THR A 79 41.45 -6.75 11.72
N GLN A 80 40.28 -7.39 11.56
CA GLN A 80 40.14 -8.48 10.61
C GLN A 80 40.50 -7.87 9.26
N THR A 81 41.68 -8.25 8.76
CA THR A 81 42.04 -7.98 7.38
C THR A 81 40.93 -8.60 6.55
N PRO A 82 40.17 -7.83 5.76
CA PRO A 82 39.07 -8.39 4.99
C PRO A 82 39.65 -9.48 4.11
N THR A 83 39.27 -10.73 4.38
CA THR A 83 39.62 -11.89 3.56
C THR A 83 39.27 -11.52 2.13
N PRO A 84 40.23 -11.54 1.18
CA PRO A 84 39.92 -11.28 -0.21
C PRO A 84 38.81 -12.26 -0.62
N LEU A 85 37.71 -11.72 -1.15
CA LEU A 85 36.62 -12.52 -1.69
C LEU A 85 37.25 -13.49 -2.69
N PRO A 86 37.05 -14.81 -2.57
CA PRO A 86 37.56 -15.73 -3.58
C PRO A 86 37.01 -15.27 -4.94
N PRO A 87 37.78 -15.40 -6.03
CA PRO A 87 37.44 -14.82 -7.34
C PRO A 87 36.08 -15.28 -7.92
N ASN A 88 35.43 -16.25 -7.28
CA ASN A 88 34.14 -16.83 -7.67
C ASN A 88 33.08 -16.72 -6.55
N GLU A 89 33.08 -15.69 -5.70
CA GLU A 89 32.00 -15.46 -4.72
C GLU A 89 31.28 -14.13 -4.95
N LEU A 90 29.95 -14.15 -4.92
CA LEU A 90 29.07 -12.97 -5.03
C LEU A 90 28.29 -12.82 -3.72
N THR A 91 28.44 -11.68 -3.03
CA THR A 91 27.64 -11.38 -1.85
C THR A 91 26.30 -10.74 -2.24
N LEU A 92 25.21 -11.33 -1.79
CA LEU A 92 23.83 -10.87 -2.01
C LEU A 92 23.21 -10.45 -0.68
N TRP A 93 22.70 -9.22 -0.59
CA TRP A 93 21.96 -8.75 0.58
C TRP A 93 20.46 -8.77 0.29
N LEU A 94 19.69 -9.44 1.16
CA LEU A 94 18.25 -9.62 1.03
C LEU A 94 17.53 -9.19 2.31
N PRO A 95 16.29 -8.69 2.19
CA PRO A 95 15.43 -8.52 3.34
C PRO A 95 14.80 -9.88 3.75
N PRO A 96 14.34 -10.04 5.01
CA PRO A 96 13.98 -11.34 5.57
C PRO A 96 12.82 -12.04 4.87
N GLU A 97 11.90 -11.29 4.24
CA GLU A 97 10.77 -11.83 3.47
C GLU A 97 11.20 -12.68 2.26
N PHE A 98 12.44 -12.49 1.77
CA PHE A 98 13.03 -13.29 0.71
C PHE A 98 14.09 -14.26 1.23
N ALA A 99 14.12 -14.54 2.54
CA ALA A 99 15.16 -15.37 3.12
C ALA A 99 15.18 -16.79 2.51
N PRO A 100 16.33 -17.20 1.93
CA PRO A 100 16.65 -18.58 1.62
C PRO A 100 16.40 -19.53 2.78
N GLY A 101 15.82 -20.71 2.52
CA GLY A 101 15.65 -21.76 3.51
C GLY A 101 14.69 -21.43 4.66
N SER A 102 13.92 -20.34 4.57
CA SER A 102 12.94 -19.92 5.60
C SER A 102 11.73 -20.85 5.72
N GLY A 103 11.60 -21.85 4.84
CA GLY A 103 10.44 -22.74 4.76
C GLY A 103 9.20 -22.12 4.11
N GLY A 104 9.26 -20.84 3.75
CA GLY A 104 8.23 -20.15 2.99
C GLY A 104 8.36 -20.39 1.48
N ARG A 105 7.23 -20.41 0.76
CA ARG A 105 7.19 -20.68 -0.69
C ARG A 105 8.03 -19.68 -1.51
N ALA A 106 8.09 -18.42 -1.09
CA ALA A 106 8.92 -17.40 -1.74
C ALA A 106 10.41 -17.71 -1.61
N GLY A 107 10.86 -18.08 -0.40
CA GLY A 107 12.24 -18.50 -0.14
C GLY A 107 12.62 -19.74 -0.94
N GLU A 108 11.76 -20.76 -1.01
CA GLU A 108 12.00 -21.97 -1.80
C GLU A 108 12.16 -21.69 -3.31
N VAL A 109 11.37 -20.76 -3.85
CA VAL A 109 11.50 -20.35 -5.26
C VAL A 109 12.82 -19.64 -5.49
N LEU A 110 13.21 -18.73 -4.60
CA LEU A 110 14.48 -18.01 -4.71
C LEU A 110 15.67 -18.97 -4.56
N ASP A 111 15.64 -19.90 -3.60
CA ASP A 111 16.68 -20.91 -3.40
C ASP A 111 16.97 -21.71 -4.64
N LYS A 112 15.92 -22.22 -5.29
CA LYS A 112 16.05 -22.98 -6.53
C LYS A 112 16.68 -22.14 -7.64
N ARG A 113 16.36 -20.84 -7.70
CA ARG A 113 16.94 -19.92 -8.69
C ARG A 113 18.40 -19.59 -8.39
N LEU A 114 18.75 -19.37 -7.13
CA LEU A 114 20.13 -19.13 -6.70
C LEU A 114 20.99 -20.37 -6.97
N ALA A 115 20.54 -21.56 -6.58
CA ALA A 115 21.27 -22.81 -6.84
C ALA A 115 21.48 -23.08 -8.34
N ALA A 116 20.47 -22.80 -9.17
CA ALA A 116 20.59 -22.93 -10.63
C ALA A 116 21.64 -21.95 -11.20
N PHE A 117 21.64 -20.70 -10.71
CA PHE A 117 22.62 -19.70 -11.11
C PHE A 117 24.05 -20.09 -10.68
N GLU A 118 24.23 -20.60 -9.46
CA GLU A 118 25.54 -21.10 -8.99
C GLU A 118 26.07 -22.23 -9.88
N ALA A 119 25.19 -23.17 -10.26
CA ALA A 119 25.55 -24.30 -11.10
C ALA A 119 25.89 -23.89 -12.55
N GLU A 120 25.16 -22.92 -13.11
CA GLU A 120 25.34 -22.45 -14.49
C GLU A 120 26.64 -21.64 -14.64
N TYR A 121 26.95 -20.76 -13.68
CA TYR A 121 28.06 -19.81 -13.80
C TYR A 121 29.29 -20.17 -12.97
N GLY A 122 29.23 -21.21 -12.12
CA GLY A 122 30.35 -21.60 -11.26
C GLY A 122 30.73 -20.55 -10.23
N ILE A 123 29.76 -19.73 -9.80
CA ILE A 123 29.89 -18.67 -8.79
C ILE A 123 29.20 -19.16 -7.52
N ARG A 124 29.78 -18.89 -6.35
CA ARG A 124 29.12 -19.11 -5.05
C ARG A 124 28.40 -17.84 -4.61
N ILE A 125 27.14 -17.96 -4.21
CA ILE A 125 26.31 -16.86 -3.74
C ILE A 125 26.28 -16.90 -2.22
N LYS A 126 26.79 -15.82 -1.61
CA LYS A 126 26.75 -15.63 -0.16
C LYS A 126 25.62 -14.69 0.21
N VAL A 127 24.54 -15.24 0.73
CA VAL A 127 23.39 -14.45 1.18
C VAL A 127 23.62 -13.89 2.57
N ARG A 128 23.30 -12.60 2.75
CA ARG A 128 23.23 -11.94 4.05
C ARG A 128 21.87 -11.29 4.23
N LEU A 129 21.20 -11.64 5.32
CA LEU A 129 19.92 -11.08 5.68
C LEU A 129 20.11 -9.79 6.49
N LYS A 130 19.36 -8.76 6.13
CA LYS A 130 19.31 -7.47 6.82
C LYS A 130 17.88 -6.97 6.84
N ALA A 131 17.49 -6.23 7.87
CA ALA A 131 16.14 -5.65 7.91
C ALA A 131 15.89 -4.77 6.68
N ALA A 132 14.66 -4.80 6.17
CA ALA A 132 14.26 -4.02 5.01
C ALA A 132 14.41 -2.50 5.23
N SER A 133 14.35 -2.05 6.50
CA SER A 133 14.56 -0.66 6.90
C SER A 133 14.96 -0.51 8.37
N GLY A 134 15.24 0.72 8.79
CA GLY A 134 15.57 1.07 10.17
C GLY A 134 17.05 0.93 10.53
N PRO A 135 17.41 1.10 11.81
CA PRO A 135 18.79 1.00 12.27
C PRO A 135 19.42 -0.35 11.91
N GLY A 136 20.54 -0.33 11.19
CA GLY A 136 21.20 -1.56 10.71
C GLY A 136 20.49 -2.26 9.56
N GLY A 137 19.43 -1.66 9.00
CA GLY A 137 18.75 -2.12 7.78
C GLY A 137 19.65 -2.05 6.55
N LEU A 138 19.08 -2.38 5.39
CA LEU A 138 19.81 -2.47 4.12
C LEU A 138 20.47 -1.13 3.73
N LEU A 139 19.71 -0.03 3.62
CA LEU A 139 20.25 1.27 3.25
C LEU A 139 21.30 1.81 4.23
N GLU A 140 21.06 1.69 5.53
CA GLU A 140 22.00 2.15 6.56
C GLU A 140 23.29 1.31 6.56
N SER A 141 23.16 -0.01 6.41
CA SER A 141 24.31 -0.89 6.24
C SER A 141 25.11 -0.57 4.98
N LEU A 142 24.42 -0.27 3.87
CA LEU A 142 25.05 0.08 2.60
C LEU A 142 25.81 1.41 2.73
N SER A 143 25.16 2.41 3.32
CA SER A 143 25.74 3.73 3.57
C SER A 143 26.97 3.62 4.48
N ALA A 144 26.87 2.92 5.62
CA ALA A 144 27.96 2.76 6.57
C ALA A 144 29.13 1.96 5.97
N ALA A 145 28.85 0.84 5.31
CA ALA A 145 29.88 0.00 4.70
C ALA A 145 30.60 0.73 3.56
N SER A 146 29.92 1.60 2.80
CA SER A 146 30.52 2.33 1.68
C SER A 146 31.69 3.23 2.09
N VAL A 147 31.70 3.72 3.34
CA VAL A 147 32.76 4.58 3.87
C VAL A 147 33.69 3.79 4.79
N ALA A 148 33.15 3.01 5.73
CA ALA A 148 33.94 2.36 6.77
C ALA A 148 34.60 1.05 6.33
N ALA A 149 33.99 0.32 5.39
CA ALA A 149 34.50 -0.96 4.92
C ALA A 149 34.04 -1.28 3.48
N PRO A 150 34.55 -0.57 2.45
CA PRO A 150 34.06 -0.72 1.07
C PRO A 150 34.17 -2.14 0.52
N ARG A 151 35.16 -2.92 0.98
CA ARG A 151 35.34 -4.34 0.62
C ARG A 151 34.25 -5.28 1.16
N SER A 152 33.41 -4.80 2.07
CA SER A 152 32.30 -5.55 2.67
C SER A 152 30.95 -5.29 2.00
N LEU A 153 30.90 -4.39 1.00
CA LEU A 153 29.70 -4.11 0.23
C LEU A 153 29.23 -5.36 -0.53
N PRO A 154 27.91 -5.53 -0.72
CA PRO A 154 27.40 -6.61 -1.57
C PRO A 154 27.69 -6.33 -3.03
N GLY A 155 27.72 -7.37 -3.85
CA GLY A 155 27.65 -7.21 -5.30
C GLY A 155 26.22 -6.96 -5.78
N VAL A 156 25.21 -7.46 -5.05
CA VAL A 156 23.78 -7.23 -5.33
C VAL A 156 23.02 -7.01 -4.02
N VAL A 157 22.10 -6.05 -4.02
CA VAL A 157 21.23 -5.76 -2.87
C VAL A 157 19.79 -5.64 -3.35
N ALA A 158 18.85 -6.30 -2.66
CA ALA A 158 17.43 -6.12 -2.88
C ALA A 158 16.90 -5.02 -1.97
N LEU A 159 16.50 -3.87 -2.53
CA LEU A 159 16.03 -2.70 -1.77
C LEU A 159 14.53 -2.47 -1.97
N PRO A 160 13.77 -2.13 -0.90
CA PRO A 160 12.44 -1.54 -1.05
C PRO A 160 12.51 -0.22 -1.83
N ARG A 161 11.45 0.12 -2.58
CA ARG A 161 11.47 1.29 -3.48
C ARG A 161 11.91 2.61 -2.80
N PRO A 162 11.44 2.97 -1.60
CA PRO A 162 11.89 4.21 -0.93
C PRO A 162 13.39 4.19 -0.63
N GLU A 163 13.93 3.06 -0.16
CA GLU A 163 15.36 2.93 0.13
C GLU A 163 16.21 2.92 -1.14
N PHE A 164 15.71 2.28 -2.20
CA PHE A 164 16.35 2.25 -3.52
C PHE A 164 16.52 3.67 -4.09
N GLU A 165 15.52 4.54 -3.94
CA GLU A 165 15.61 5.93 -4.39
C GLU A 165 16.71 6.69 -3.65
N VAL A 166 16.73 6.58 -2.33
CA VAL A 166 17.72 7.25 -1.49
C VAL A 166 19.13 6.71 -1.77
N ALA A 167 19.27 5.39 -1.98
CA ALA A 167 20.55 4.78 -2.33
C ALA A 167 21.08 5.28 -3.68
N ALA A 168 20.21 5.40 -4.69
CA ALA A 168 20.58 5.97 -5.99
C ALA A 168 21.03 7.43 -5.87
N ILE A 169 20.26 8.27 -5.17
CA ILE A 169 20.58 9.70 -4.95
C ILE A 169 21.90 9.86 -4.17
N LYS A 170 22.17 8.98 -3.19
CA LYS A 170 23.42 8.95 -2.44
C LYS A 170 24.62 8.40 -3.23
N GLY A 171 24.42 7.96 -4.48
CA GLY A 171 25.49 7.38 -5.30
C GLY A 171 25.96 6.00 -4.82
N LEU A 172 25.11 5.27 -4.08
CA LEU A 172 25.44 3.94 -3.56
C LEU A 172 25.11 2.82 -4.55
N LEU A 173 24.40 3.13 -5.65
CA LEU A 173 24.00 2.18 -6.68
C LEU A 173 24.71 2.50 -8.00
N VAL A 174 25.05 1.45 -8.74
CA VAL A 174 25.68 1.57 -10.06
C VAL A 174 24.57 1.65 -11.13
N PRO A 175 24.62 2.62 -12.07
CA PRO A 175 23.70 2.65 -13.21
C PRO A 175 23.75 1.36 -14.03
N LEU A 176 22.60 0.91 -14.51
CA LEU A 176 22.45 -0.32 -15.26
C LEU A 176 22.55 -0.12 -16.78
N ASP A 177 23.27 0.88 -17.28
CA ASP A 177 23.31 1.27 -18.71
C ASP A 177 23.43 0.12 -19.75
N PRO A 178 24.25 -0.95 -19.55
CA PRO A 178 24.25 -2.09 -20.47
C PRO A 178 23.10 -3.09 -20.24
N LEU A 179 22.54 -3.16 -19.02
CA LEU A 179 21.42 -4.03 -18.61
C LEU A 179 20.04 -3.36 -18.80
N GLY A 180 19.99 -2.05 -19.07
CA GLY A 180 18.76 -1.29 -19.30
C GLY A 180 17.92 -1.83 -20.46
N LYS A 181 18.56 -2.47 -21.45
CA LYS A 181 17.87 -3.19 -22.54
C LYS A 181 16.96 -4.31 -22.04
N VAL A 182 17.25 -4.90 -20.88
CA VAL A 182 16.38 -5.90 -20.26
C VAL A 182 15.02 -5.27 -19.95
N LEU A 183 14.98 -4.00 -19.53
CA LEU A 183 13.75 -3.27 -19.20
C LEU A 183 12.98 -2.79 -20.44
N GLU A 184 13.58 -2.83 -21.62
CA GLU A 184 12.91 -2.50 -22.89
C GLU A 184 12.02 -3.65 -23.40
N SER A 185 12.13 -4.85 -22.82
CA SER A 185 11.29 -5.98 -23.22
C SER A 185 9.81 -5.75 -22.89
N THR A 186 8.92 -6.39 -23.66
CA THR A 186 7.47 -6.33 -23.45
C THR A 186 6.99 -7.20 -22.29
N ASP A 187 7.88 -7.99 -21.69
CA ASP A 187 7.55 -8.91 -20.60
C ASP A 187 7.36 -8.18 -19.26
N TRP A 188 7.78 -6.92 -19.17
CA TRP A 188 7.65 -6.09 -17.98
C TRP A 188 6.30 -5.39 -17.91
N TYR A 189 5.71 -5.40 -16.71
CA TYR A 189 4.62 -4.48 -16.42
C TYR A 189 5.07 -3.02 -16.57
N PRO A 190 4.23 -2.11 -17.11
CA PRO A 190 4.59 -0.70 -17.26
C PRO A 190 5.07 -0.06 -15.97
N TYR A 191 4.38 -0.30 -14.85
CA TYR A 191 4.77 0.24 -13.54
C TYR A 191 6.14 -0.28 -13.07
N ALA A 192 6.50 -1.53 -13.39
CA ALA A 192 7.78 -2.08 -12.97
C ALA A 192 8.94 -1.34 -13.65
N ARG A 193 8.80 -1.01 -14.95
CA ARG A 193 9.80 -0.22 -15.67
C ARG A 193 10.01 1.17 -15.07
N GLU A 194 8.92 1.83 -14.68
CA GLU A 194 8.99 3.13 -14.00
C GLU A 194 9.69 3.02 -12.64
N LEU A 195 9.43 1.95 -11.88
CA LEU A 195 10.06 1.73 -10.57
C LEU A 195 11.57 1.42 -10.64
N ALA A 196 12.08 0.99 -11.79
CA ALA A 196 13.50 0.76 -12.02
C ALA A 196 14.34 2.05 -12.12
N MET A 197 13.66 3.18 -12.38
CA MET A 197 14.29 4.44 -12.73
C MET A 197 14.32 5.42 -11.56
N VAL A 198 15.40 6.18 -11.45
CA VAL A 198 15.53 7.36 -10.59
C VAL A 198 16.08 8.48 -11.46
N GLN A 199 15.32 9.59 -11.56
CA GLN A 199 15.67 10.73 -12.42
C GLN A 199 15.97 10.34 -13.89
N GLY A 200 15.21 9.36 -14.42
CA GLY A 200 15.35 8.89 -15.80
C GLY A 200 16.49 7.90 -16.05
N VAL A 201 17.27 7.55 -15.02
CA VAL A 201 18.36 6.55 -15.12
C VAL A 201 17.94 5.26 -14.40
N ALA A 202 18.20 4.12 -15.04
CA ALA A 202 17.90 2.81 -14.44
C ALA A 202 19.03 2.39 -13.47
N PHE A 203 18.68 2.17 -12.19
CA PHE A 203 19.63 1.74 -11.15
C PHE A 203 19.37 0.33 -10.62
N GLY A 204 18.26 -0.30 -11.01
CA GLY A 204 17.84 -1.59 -10.45
C GLY A 204 16.88 -2.34 -11.35
N LEU A 205 16.69 -3.62 -11.07
CA LEU A 205 15.68 -4.46 -11.72
C LEU A 205 14.59 -4.81 -10.69
N PRO A 206 13.32 -4.45 -10.95
CA PRO A 206 12.22 -4.92 -10.13
C PRO A 206 12.11 -6.44 -10.23
N PHE A 207 12.00 -7.12 -9.10
CA PHE A 207 11.84 -8.59 -9.07
C PHE A 207 10.60 -9.03 -8.28
N ALA A 208 10.05 -8.13 -7.47
CA ALA A 208 8.81 -8.34 -6.71
C ALA A 208 7.98 -7.05 -6.73
N GLY A 209 6.66 -7.22 -6.69
CA GLY A 209 5.70 -6.15 -6.55
C GLY A 209 4.55 -6.62 -5.67
N ASP A 210 3.92 -5.66 -5.00
CA ASP A 210 2.79 -5.92 -4.12
C ASP A 210 1.65 -4.96 -4.47
N ALA A 211 0.43 -5.34 -4.12
CA ALA A 211 -0.77 -4.57 -4.38
C ALA A 211 -1.78 -4.77 -3.27
N GLN A 212 -2.51 -3.70 -2.95
CA GLN A 212 -3.66 -3.80 -2.08
C GLN A 212 -4.83 -4.48 -2.82
N VAL A 213 -5.48 -5.40 -2.12
CA VAL A 213 -6.65 -6.16 -2.58
C VAL A 213 -7.74 -6.14 -1.53
N LEU A 214 -8.98 -6.44 -1.94
CA LEU A 214 -10.05 -6.76 -1.01
C LEU A 214 -9.98 -8.26 -0.71
N VAL A 215 -9.81 -8.62 0.55
CA VAL A 215 -9.93 -10.02 1.01
C VAL A 215 -11.24 -10.16 1.76
N TYR A 216 -12.01 -11.21 1.47
CA TYR A 216 -13.29 -11.44 2.12
C TYR A 216 -13.59 -12.92 2.35
N ARG A 217 -14.44 -13.21 3.35
CA ARG A 217 -14.91 -14.57 3.65
C ARG A 217 -16.06 -14.94 2.73
N ALA A 218 -15.84 -15.92 1.86
CA ALA A 218 -16.79 -16.28 0.80
C ALA A 218 -18.13 -16.83 1.33
N SER A 219 -18.13 -17.37 2.55
CA SER A 219 -19.34 -17.85 3.23
C SER A 219 -20.23 -16.72 3.75
N GLN A 220 -19.65 -15.54 4.02
CA GLN A 220 -20.35 -14.39 4.62
C GLN A 220 -20.67 -13.31 3.60
N VAL A 221 -19.84 -13.16 2.56
CA VAL A 221 -19.99 -12.09 1.56
C VAL A 221 -20.26 -12.67 0.18
N ARG A 222 -21.42 -12.36 -0.39
CA ARG A 222 -21.84 -12.81 -1.73
C ARG A 222 -21.46 -11.78 -2.80
N GLN A 223 -20.95 -12.27 -3.94
CA GLN A 223 -20.50 -11.46 -5.07
C GLN A 223 -21.63 -10.91 -5.96
N PRO A 224 -21.38 -9.83 -6.72
CA PRO A 224 -20.07 -9.19 -6.93
C PRO A 224 -19.84 -7.89 -6.13
N LEU A 225 -18.65 -7.78 -5.51
CA LEU A 225 -18.18 -6.60 -4.76
C LEU A 225 -17.35 -5.68 -5.65
N ASN A 226 -17.98 -5.15 -6.71
CA ASN A 226 -17.25 -4.40 -7.72
C ASN A 226 -17.02 -2.94 -7.33
N THR A 227 -17.91 -2.38 -6.52
CA THR A 227 -17.87 -0.99 -6.11
C THR A 227 -17.94 -0.83 -4.59
N TRP A 228 -17.36 0.24 -4.05
CA TRP A 228 -17.47 0.54 -2.63
C TRP A 228 -18.92 0.75 -2.20
N GLU A 229 -19.77 1.23 -3.09
CA GLU A 229 -21.21 1.34 -2.87
C GLU A 229 -21.89 -0.03 -2.68
N ASP A 230 -21.38 -1.09 -3.30
CA ASP A 230 -21.88 -2.45 -3.08
C ASP A 230 -21.49 -2.94 -1.68
N LEU A 231 -20.28 -2.62 -1.21
CA LEU A 231 -19.85 -2.90 0.16
C LEU A 231 -20.69 -2.14 1.19
N ILE A 232 -21.05 -0.88 0.92
CA ILE A 232 -21.93 -0.10 1.78
C ILE A 232 -23.30 -0.79 1.93
N GLN A 233 -23.82 -1.42 0.86
CA GLN A 233 -25.10 -2.12 0.91
C GLN A 233 -25.09 -3.40 1.75
N LEU A 234 -23.92 -4.01 1.96
CA LEU A 234 -23.79 -5.16 2.86
C LEU A 234 -24.09 -4.78 4.33
N GLY A 235 -23.83 -3.52 4.71
CA GLY A 235 -24.04 -3.03 6.07
C GLY A 235 -23.17 -3.71 7.12
N GLN A 236 -22.03 -4.29 6.71
CA GLN A 236 -21.05 -4.93 7.59
C GLN A 236 -19.75 -4.12 7.57
N PRO A 237 -18.95 -4.09 8.66
CA PRO A 237 -17.67 -3.40 8.67
C PRO A 237 -16.69 -3.99 7.64
N VAL A 238 -15.93 -3.12 6.98
CA VAL A 238 -14.81 -3.50 6.10
C VAL A 238 -13.52 -2.91 6.63
N GLY A 239 -12.57 -3.76 7.01
CA GLY A 239 -11.30 -3.34 7.59
C GLY A 239 -10.47 -2.47 6.64
N VAL A 240 -10.11 -1.26 7.08
CA VAL A 240 -9.21 -0.33 6.38
C VAL A 240 -8.35 0.40 7.42
N ALA A 241 -7.07 0.60 7.11
CA ALA A 241 -6.12 1.28 8.00
C ALA A 241 -6.21 2.81 7.85
N PHE A 242 -7.27 3.43 8.38
CA PHE A 242 -7.50 4.87 8.22
C PHE A 242 -6.45 5.77 8.89
N SER A 243 -5.76 5.26 9.91
CA SER A 243 -4.70 5.99 10.62
C SER A 243 -3.30 5.62 10.14
N SER A 244 -3.19 5.00 8.96
CA SER A 244 -1.89 4.74 8.33
C SER A 244 -1.24 6.04 7.86
N PRO A 245 0.03 6.31 8.22
CA PRO A 245 0.72 7.54 7.83
C PRO A 245 0.96 7.65 6.32
N THR A 246 0.92 6.54 5.58
CA THR A 246 1.07 6.52 4.12
C THR A 246 -0.25 6.67 3.37
N ALA A 247 -1.39 6.44 4.05
CA ALA A 247 -2.73 6.53 3.50
C ALA A 247 -2.91 5.81 2.15
N MET A 248 -2.24 4.67 1.94
CA MET A 248 -2.13 4.01 0.62
C MET A 248 -3.49 3.67 0.00
N THR A 249 -4.45 3.20 0.82
CA THR A 249 -5.82 2.93 0.36
C THR A 249 -6.48 4.22 -0.15
N THR A 250 -6.35 5.33 0.58
CA THR A 250 -6.91 6.63 0.18
C THR A 250 -6.27 7.13 -1.13
N LEU A 251 -4.95 6.97 -1.26
CA LEU A 251 -4.22 7.34 -2.47
C LEU A 251 -4.66 6.50 -3.68
N ALA A 252 -4.82 5.19 -3.50
CA ALA A 252 -5.31 4.28 -4.53
C ALA A 252 -6.73 4.68 -5.00
N LEU A 253 -7.62 5.01 -4.06
CA LEU A 253 -8.95 5.50 -4.38
C LEU A 253 -8.93 6.84 -5.11
N TYR A 254 -8.12 7.79 -4.64
CA TYR A 254 -7.93 9.09 -5.28
C TYR A 254 -7.44 8.96 -6.72
N ARG A 255 -6.44 8.12 -6.97
CA ARG A 255 -5.93 7.86 -8.34
C ARG A 255 -6.96 7.12 -9.21
N SER A 256 -7.72 6.17 -8.64
CA SER A 256 -8.73 5.40 -9.38
C SER A 256 -9.82 6.26 -10.01
N ILE A 257 -10.02 7.46 -9.46
CA ILE A 257 -11.05 8.40 -9.90
C ILE A 257 -10.50 9.56 -10.74
N GLY A 258 -9.24 9.46 -11.18
CA GLY A 258 -8.56 10.45 -12.02
C GLY A 258 -7.76 11.50 -11.26
N GLY A 259 -7.56 11.34 -9.95
CA GLY A 259 -6.73 12.24 -9.17
C GLY A 259 -5.25 12.13 -9.56
N GLU A 260 -4.64 13.26 -9.90
CA GLU A 260 -3.21 13.38 -10.20
C GLU A 260 -2.41 13.63 -8.92
N VAL A 261 -1.23 13.01 -8.82
CA VAL A 261 -0.33 13.13 -7.64
C VAL A 261 0.84 14.08 -7.90
N GLU A 262 1.07 14.43 -9.15
CA GLU A 262 2.11 15.32 -9.60
C GLU A 262 1.57 16.24 -10.70
N ASP A 263 2.12 17.44 -10.82
CA ASP A 263 1.86 18.34 -11.95
C ASP A 263 2.80 18.06 -13.13
N ALA A 264 2.67 18.84 -14.22
CA ALA A 264 3.52 18.73 -15.40
C ALA A 264 5.01 19.05 -15.14
N GLN A 265 5.36 19.54 -13.95
CA GLN A 265 6.73 19.80 -13.50
C GLN A 265 7.19 18.76 -12.46
N HIS A 266 6.49 17.63 -12.30
CA HIS A 266 6.77 16.58 -11.31
C HIS A 266 6.75 17.06 -9.86
N ARG A 267 5.98 18.12 -9.56
CA ARG A 267 5.80 18.59 -8.18
C ARG A 267 4.56 17.95 -7.57
N PRO A 268 4.56 17.62 -6.27
CA PRO A 268 3.40 17.05 -5.60
C PRO A 268 2.14 17.90 -5.80
N LEU A 269 1.06 17.25 -6.22
CA LEU A 269 -0.24 17.86 -6.50
C LEU A 269 -1.33 17.11 -5.74
N LEU A 270 -2.29 17.85 -5.21
CA LEU A 270 -3.49 17.28 -4.59
C LEU A 270 -4.72 18.09 -5.05
N GLN A 271 -5.60 17.44 -5.78
CA GLN A 271 -6.79 18.05 -6.34
C GLN A 271 -7.96 17.93 -5.36
N SER A 272 -8.68 19.04 -5.17
CA SER A 272 -9.78 19.11 -4.19
C SER A 272 -10.98 18.24 -4.58
N GLU A 273 -11.36 18.21 -5.86
CA GLU A 273 -12.56 17.49 -6.32
C GLU A 273 -12.43 15.96 -6.17
N PRO A 274 -11.37 15.29 -6.65
CA PRO A 274 -11.22 13.86 -6.44
C PRO A 274 -11.10 13.53 -4.94
N LEU A 275 -10.34 14.31 -4.18
CA LEU A 275 -10.22 14.11 -2.74
C LEU A 275 -11.57 14.20 -2.02
N ALA A 276 -12.39 15.21 -2.35
CA ALA A 276 -13.73 15.38 -1.77
C ALA A 276 -14.63 14.18 -2.04
N ARG A 277 -14.48 13.51 -3.19
CA ARG A 277 -15.22 12.28 -3.51
C ARG A 277 -14.79 11.10 -2.65
N VAL A 278 -13.49 10.90 -2.45
CA VAL A 278 -12.98 9.85 -1.54
C VAL A 278 -13.45 10.10 -0.11
N LEU A 279 -13.34 11.33 0.39
CA LEU A 279 -13.82 11.69 1.73
C LEU A 279 -15.35 11.57 1.87
N THR A 280 -16.10 11.81 0.79
CA THR A 280 -17.55 11.58 0.77
C THR A 280 -17.89 10.10 0.84
N LEU A 281 -17.10 9.23 0.20
CA LEU A 281 -17.23 7.79 0.38
C LEU A 281 -17.02 7.40 1.84
N TYR A 282 -15.93 7.88 2.48
CA TYR A 282 -15.64 7.57 3.88
C TYR A 282 -16.73 8.06 4.83
N ARG A 283 -17.21 9.29 4.65
CA ARG A 283 -18.35 9.83 5.42
C ARG A 283 -19.62 9.00 5.23
N THR A 284 -19.93 8.61 4.00
CA THR A 284 -21.11 7.78 3.72
C THR A 284 -20.97 6.39 4.33
N GLY A 285 -19.79 5.77 4.21
CA GLY A 285 -19.48 4.47 4.79
C GLY A 285 -19.57 4.49 6.32
N ALA A 286 -19.03 5.53 6.96
CA ALA A 286 -19.16 5.71 8.42
C ALA A 286 -20.62 5.83 8.86
N ASN A 287 -21.41 6.66 8.18
CA ASN A 287 -22.85 6.83 8.46
C ASN A 287 -23.68 5.55 8.23
N ARG A 288 -23.18 4.60 7.42
CA ARG A 288 -23.84 3.33 7.10
C ARG A 288 -23.26 2.14 7.85
N GLY A 289 -22.32 2.37 8.78
CA GLY A 289 -21.70 1.31 9.59
C GLY A 289 -20.63 0.50 8.87
N LEU A 290 -20.25 0.86 7.64
CA LEU A 290 -19.14 0.23 6.91
C LEU A 290 -17.79 0.56 7.57
N PHE A 291 -17.64 1.78 8.07
CA PHE A 291 -16.44 2.28 8.76
C PHE A 291 -16.80 2.80 10.15
N PRO A 292 -17.02 1.90 11.13
CA PRO A 292 -17.32 2.31 12.49
C PRO A 292 -16.14 3.07 13.11
N LEU A 293 -16.40 3.91 14.13
CA LEU A 293 -15.40 4.84 14.69
C LEU A 293 -14.11 4.17 15.16
N TRP A 294 -14.22 2.96 15.75
CA TRP A 294 -13.06 2.17 16.21
C TRP A 294 -12.14 1.72 15.07
N MET A 295 -12.57 1.82 13.81
CA MET A 295 -11.71 1.55 12.66
C MET A 295 -10.56 2.56 12.53
N ALA A 296 -10.69 3.75 13.13
CA ALA A 296 -9.61 4.74 13.22
C ALA A 296 -8.46 4.28 14.14
N GLU A 297 -8.60 3.20 14.90
CA GLU A 297 -7.52 2.65 15.73
C GLU A 297 -6.45 1.93 14.89
N PHE A 298 -6.78 1.47 13.69
CA PHE A 298 -5.84 0.76 12.83
C PHE A 298 -4.88 1.73 12.11
N GLN A 299 -3.60 1.59 12.45
CA GLN A 299 -2.50 2.40 11.93
C GLN A 299 -1.72 1.71 10.81
N SER A 300 -1.99 0.43 10.54
CA SER A 300 -1.35 -0.30 9.43
C SER A 300 -2.24 -1.39 8.86
N GLU A 301 -1.98 -1.76 7.62
CA GLU A 301 -2.63 -2.88 6.93
C GLU A 301 -2.39 -4.21 7.66
N SER A 302 -1.22 -4.40 8.28
CA SER A 302 -0.94 -5.61 9.08
C SER A 302 -1.83 -5.72 10.32
N GLN A 303 -2.17 -4.60 10.98
CA GLN A 303 -3.13 -4.61 12.09
C GLN A 303 -4.55 -4.94 11.61
N VAL A 304 -4.92 -4.43 10.43
CA VAL A 304 -6.20 -4.76 9.78
C VAL A 304 -6.25 -6.25 9.41
N TRP A 305 -5.16 -6.78 8.86
CA TRP A 305 -5.03 -8.19 8.52
C TRP A 305 -5.15 -9.08 9.74
N GLN A 306 -4.45 -8.76 10.83
CA GLN A 306 -4.60 -9.50 12.10
C GLN A 306 -6.04 -9.46 12.61
N ALA A 307 -6.69 -8.28 12.61
CA ALA A 307 -8.09 -8.15 13.02
C ALA A 307 -9.07 -8.93 12.11
N TYR A 308 -8.77 -9.05 10.82
CA TYR A 308 -9.50 -9.91 9.90
C TYR A 308 -9.37 -11.38 10.30
N GLN A 309 -8.14 -11.84 10.60
CA GLN A 309 -7.86 -13.21 11.04
C GLN A 309 -8.52 -13.53 12.38
N ASP A 310 -8.58 -12.56 13.29
CA ASP A 310 -9.31 -12.62 14.56
C ASP A 310 -10.85 -12.53 14.39
N GLN A 311 -11.34 -12.55 13.15
CA GLN A 311 -12.76 -12.55 12.78
C GLN A 311 -13.54 -11.31 13.24
N ARG A 312 -12.86 -10.17 13.42
CA ARG A 312 -13.54 -8.90 13.79
C ARG A 312 -14.42 -8.33 12.66
N PHE A 313 -14.18 -8.76 11.42
CA PHE A 313 -14.95 -8.43 10.23
C PHE A 313 -14.75 -9.50 9.15
N HIS A 314 -15.62 -9.48 8.14
CA HIS A 314 -15.64 -10.50 7.08
C HIS A 314 -15.02 -10.03 5.76
N ALA A 315 -14.60 -8.78 5.67
CA ALA A 315 -13.88 -8.24 4.52
C ALA A 315 -12.90 -7.14 4.96
N CYS A 316 -11.78 -7.02 4.26
CA CYS A 316 -10.77 -6.00 4.55
C CYS A 316 -9.92 -5.65 3.32
N VAL A 317 -9.29 -4.49 3.37
CA VAL A 317 -8.18 -4.14 2.48
C VAL A 317 -6.89 -4.64 3.11
N ALA A 318 -6.15 -5.46 2.37
CA ALA A 318 -4.86 -6.02 2.79
C ALA A 318 -3.90 -6.06 1.60
N TRP A 319 -2.61 -6.30 1.87
CA TRP A 319 -1.65 -6.59 0.83
C TRP A 319 -1.88 -8.00 0.28
N ILE A 320 -1.67 -8.20 -1.02
CA ILE A 320 -1.84 -9.54 -1.61
C ILE A 320 -0.77 -10.51 -1.08
N SER A 321 0.40 -10.00 -0.67
CA SER A 321 1.44 -10.78 -0.01
C SER A 321 0.96 -11.42 1.31
N ASP A 322 0.24 -10.67 2.16
CA ASP A 322 -0.34 -11.20 3.41
C ASP A 322 -1.29 -12.38 3.11
N TYR A 323 -2.19 -12.20 2.14
CA TYR A 323 -3.10 -13.26 1.71
C TYR A 323 -2.37 -14.48 1.13
N LEU A 324 -1.39 -14.28 0.25
CA LEU A 324 -0.65 -15.37 -0.41
C LEU A 324 0.31 -16.09 0.54
N GLY A 325 0.76 -15.43 1.60
CA GLY A 325 1.60 -16.00 2.65
C GLY A 325 0.84 -17.00 3.53
N GLU A 326 -0.39 -16.66 3.93
CA GLU A 326 -1.18 -17.50 4.85
C GLU A 326 -2.23 -18.37 4.15
N GLN A 327 -2.73 -17.94 2.99
CA GLN A 327 -3.80 -18.56 2.19
C GLN A 327 -4.95 -19.16 3.02
N PRO A 328 -5.70 -18.32 3.77
CA PRO A 328 -6.78 -18.81 4.61
C PRO A 328 -7.84 -19.54 3.75
N PRO A 329 -8.28 -20.75 4.14
CA PRO A 329 -9.08 -21.62 3.26
C PRO A 329 -10.51 -21.10 2.99
N ASP A 330 -10.98 -20.16 3.79
CA ASP A 330 -12.32 -19.58 3.71
C ASP A 330 -12.35 -18.18 3.08
N SER A 331 -11.18 -17.68 2.66
CA SER A 331 -10.97 -16.31 2.21
C SER A 331 -10.62 -16.26 0.73
N LEU A 332 -11.21 -15.30 0.03
CA LEU A 332 -10.94 -15.05 -1.39
C LEU A 332 -10.45 -13.61 -1.59
N PRO A 333 -9.44 -13.39 -2.45
CA PRO A 333 -9.03 -12.06 -2.84
C PRO A 333 -9.88 -11.58 -4.01
N ALA A 334 -10.11 -10.27 -4.07
CA ALA A 334 -10.71 -9.57 -5.19
C ALA A 334 -9.94 -8.26 -5.43
N PRO A 335 -9.98 -7.71 -6.66
CA PRO A 335 -9.47 -6.37 -6.90
C PRO A 335 -10.07 -5.36 -5.93
N LEU A 336 -9.31 -4.32 -5.58
CA LEU A 336 -9.85 -3.20 -4.83
C LEU A 336 -11.11 -2.66 -5.53
N PRO A 337 -12.24 -2.51 -4.82
CA PRO A 337 -13.47 -1.99 -5.42
C PRO A 337 -13.25 -0.59 -5.96
N ARG A 338 -13.89 -0.28 -7.09
CA ARG A 338 -13.85 1.08 -7.65
C ARG A 338 -14.88 1.97 -6.96
N ILE A 339 -14.64 3.27 -6.92
CA ILE A 339 -15.68 4.23 -6.59
C ILE A 339 -16.60 4.35 -7.80
N ARG A 340 -17.92 4.23 -7.61
CA ARG A 340 -18.86 4.45 -8.71
C ARG A 340 -18.70 5.87 -9.23
N ARG A 341 -18.49 6.01 -10.55
CA ARG A 341 -18.58 7.33 -11.17
C ARG A 341 -19.98 7.86 -10.94
N ALA A 342 -20.09 9.08 -10.43
CA ALA A 342 -21.36 9.79 -10.46
C ALA A 342 -21.85 9.78 -11.91
N ALA A 343 -23.12 9.48 -12.14
CA ALA A 343 -23.71 9.60 -13.47
C ALA A 343 -23.56 11.05 -13.90
N GLY A 344 -22.56 11.33 -14.74
CA GLY A 344 -22.41 12.64 -15.36
C GLY A 344 -23.66 12.90 -16.18
N ARG A 345 -24.25 14.09 -16.04
CA ARG A 345 -25.09 14.62 -17.12
C ARG A 345 -24.29 14.48 -18.40
N ALA A 346 -24.91 13.90 -19.43
CA ALA A 346 -24.30 13.63 -20.71
C ALA A 346 -23.67 14.90 -21.31
N VAL A 347 -22.36 15.08 -21.11
CA VAL A 347 -21.54 16.03 -21.87
C VAL A 347 -20.37 15.29 -22.54
N ASP A 348 -20.03 14.07 -22.11
CA ASP A 348 -18.89 13.31 -22.63
C ASP A 348 -19.22 12.31 -23.75
N ALA A 349 -20.44 12.32 -24.29
CA ALA A 349 -20.83 11.41 -25.39
C ALA A 349 -20.15 11.71 -26.74
N VAL A 350 -19.24 12.69 -26.80
CA VAL A 350 -18.53 13.07 -28.04
C VAL A 350 -17.17 12.37 -28.18
N ALA A 351 -16.60 11.80 -27.10
CA ALA A 351 -15.27 11.21 -27.14
C ALA A 351 -15.25 9.75 -27.67
N ASP A 352 -16.38 9.04 -27.66
CA ASP A 352 -16.43 7.59 -27.91
C ASP A 352 -16.75 7.18 -29.36
N LEU A 353 -16.69 8.11 -30.32
CA LEU A 353 -17.00 7.84 -31.73
C LEU A 353 -15.80 7.94 -32.70
N ARG A 354 -14.55 7.92 -32.20
CA ARG A 354 -13.35 7.98 -33.04
C ARG A 354 -12.34 6.87 -32.78
N VAL A 355 -12.76 5.61 -32.75
CA VAL A 355 -11.85 4.51 -33.16
C VAL A 355 -12.65 3.38 -33.81
N HIS A 356 -12.87 3.45 -35.12
CA HIS A 356 -13.09 2.26 -35.94
C HIS A 356 -12.35 2.43 -37.28
N PRO A 357 -11.39 1.57 -37.62
CA PRO A 357 -10.74 1.60 -38.93
C PRO A 357 -11.53 0.72 -39.89
N ALA A 358 -12.28 1.34 -40.80
CA ALA A 358 -12.82 0.64 -41.96
C ALA A 358 -12.89 1.61 -43.14
N VAL A 359 -11.78 1.77 -43.86
CA VAL A 359 -11.79 2.36 -45.20
C VAL A 359 -11.07 1.42 -46.15
N ARG A 360 -11.89 0.65 -46.87
CA ARG A 360 -11.53 0.01 -48.13
C ARG A 360 -11.09 1.08 -49.13
N ALA A 361 -9.97 0.84 -49.78
CA ALA A 361 -9.54 1.58 -50.94
C ALA A 361 -10.54 1.40 -52.09
N ALA A 362 -11.17 2.49 -52.51
CA ALA A 362 -11.80 2.63 -53.81
C ALA A 362 -11.18 3.84 -54.50
N ARG A 363 -10.22 3.59 -55.39
CA ARG A 363 -9.65 4.60 -56.28
C ARG A 363 -10.73 5.05 -57.26
N VAL A 364 -10.99 6.35 -57.24
CA VAL A 364 -11.73 7.08 -58.27
C VAL A 364 -10.96 7.02 -59.58
N CYS A 365 -11.57 6.42 -60.59
CA CYS A 365 -11.15 6.54 -61.98
C CYS A 365 -11.46 7.95 -62.48
N ARG A 366 -10.43 8.73 -62.84
CA ARG A 366 -10.55 9.87 -63.75
C ARG A 366 -9.98 9.44 -65.10
N GLY A 367 -10.74 9.65 -66.17
CA GLY A 367 -10.27 9.51 -67.54
C GLY A 367 -10.90 8.33 -68.27
N CYS A 368 -12.10 8.53 -68.80
CA CYS A 368 -12.61 7.74 -69.91
C CYS A 368 -12.35 8.55 -71.20
N PRO A 369 -11.92 7.90 -72.29
CA PRO A 369 -12.73 8.02 -73.49
C PRO A 369 -12.95 6.66 -74.18
N ARG A 370 -14.22 6.44 -74.56
CA ARG A 370 -14.74 5.55 -75.65
C ARG A 370 -15.01 4.06 -75.29
N PRO A 371 -15.93 3.34 -76.02
CA PRO A 371 -17.26 3.05 -75.48
C PRO A 371 -17.68 1.55 -75.50
N CYS A 372 -18.72 1.23 -74.70
CA CYS A 372 -19.70 0.13 -74.89
C CYS A 372 -19.22 -1.35 -74.78
N PRO A 373 -20.13 -2.36 -74.66
CA PRO A 373 -21.53 -2.35 -74.21
C PRO A 373 -21.96 -3.53 -73.26
N ARG A 374 -23.14 -3.34 -72.64
CA ARG A 374 -24.26 -4.27 -72.36
C ARG A 374 -24.00 -5.73 -71.91
N HIS A 375 -24.61 -6.11 -70.78
CA HIS A 375 -25.75 -7.07 -70.62
C HIS A 375 -25.84 -7.43 -69.11
N ALA A 376 -26.90 -7.09 -68.37
CA ALA A 376 -28.27 -7.62 -68.34
C ALA A 376 -28.47 -8.75 -67.31
N ARG A 377 -29.39 -8.50 -66.36
CA ARG A 377 -30.34 -9.43 -65.68
C ARG A 377 -29.73 -10.61 -64.89
N GLY A 378 -30.21 -10.99 -63.70
CA GLY A 378 -31.37 -10.57 -62.92
C GLY A 378 -31.66 -11.60 -61.81
N LEU A 379 -32.57 -11.20 -60.90
CA LEU A 379 -33.49 -12.00 -60.08
C LEU A 379 -32.88 -13.00 -59.07
N LEU A 380 -33.00 -12.74 -57.76
CA LEU A 380 -34.15 -13.03 -56.87
C LEU A 380 -34.40 -14.54 -56.68
N HIS A 381 -34.07 -15.07 -55.49
CA HIS A 381 -35.06 -15.64 -54.55
C HIS A 381 -34.42 -16.25 -53.29
N ARG A 382 -34.85 -15.75 -52.12
CA ARG A 382 -35.06 -16.52 -50.87
C ARG A 382 -36.49 -17.11 -50.95
N PRO A 383 -36.92 -18.15 -50.18
CA PRO A 383 -36.69 -18.28 -48.72
C PRO A 383 -36.69 -19.71 -48.11
N GLY A 384 -36.40 -19.81 -46.80
CA GLY A 384 -37.18 -20.66 -45.87
C GLY A 384 -36.46 -21.80 -45.13
N PRO A 385 -36.82 -22.11 -43.85
CA PRO A 385 -35.94 -22.73 -42.85
C PRO A 385 -36.32 -24.17 -42.47
N ARG A 386 -35.41 -24.90 -41.79
CA ARG A 386 -35.74 -26.15 -41.07
C ARG A 386 -35.00 -26.26 -39.73
N ASN A 387 -35.73 -26.84 -38.78
CA ASN A 387 -35.49 -26.93 -37.35
C ASN A 387 -35.06 -28.37 -36.94
N HIS A 388 -34.58 -28.51 -35.71
CA HIS A 388 -34.37 -29.73 -34.88
C HIS A 388 -33.10 -30.61 -35.07
N ARG A 389 -32.25 -30.66 -34.03
CA ARG A 389 -32.10 -31.75 -33.03
C ARG A 389 -30.75 -31.65 -32.27
N GLN A 390 -30.81 -31.77 -30.95
CA GLN A 390 -29.73 -32.15 -30.00
C GLN A 390 -30.13 -33.51 -29.38
N PRO A 391 -29.30 -34.18 -28.54
CA PRO A 391 -27.89 -34.60 -28.66
C PRO A 391 -27.75 -36.13 -28.34
N PRO A 392 -26.55 -36.67 -28.04
CA PRO A 392 -26.41 -37.31 -26.72
C PRO A 392 -25.03 -37.16 -26.05
N ALA A 393 -25.03 -37.56 -24.77
CA ALA A 393 -24.03 -37.42 -23.72
C ALA A 393 -23.02 -38.57 -23.61
N LEU A 394 -21.94 -38.34 -22.84
CA LEU A 394 -21.46 -39.14 -21.68
C LEU A 394 -19.92 -39.05 -21.55
N TRP A 395 -19.41 -38.79 -20.34
CA TRP A 395 -18.48 -39.66 -19.59
C TRP A 395 -18.19 -39.06 -18.19
N ARG A 396 -18.43 -39.86 -17.15
CA ARG A 396 -18.22 -39.56 -15.72
C ARG A 396 -16.89 -40.10 -15.22
N LEU A 397 -16.31 -39.33 -14.29
CA LEU A 397 -15.51 -39.68 -13.10
C LEU A 397 -15.23 -41.16 -12.78
N HIS A 398 -13.96 -41.45 -12.43
CA HIS A 398 -13.62 -42.43 -11.40
C HIS A 398 -12.66 -41.86 -10.35
N ARG A 399 -13.04 -42.08 -9.09
CA ARG A 399 -12.35 -41.77 -7.83
C ARG A 399 -11.72 -43.09 -7.35
N ALA A 400 -10.45 -43.10 -6.95
CA ALA A 400 -9.82 -44.25 -6.31
C ALA A 400 -9.36 -43.87 -4.89
N ARG A 401 -9.93 -44.56 -3.89
CA ARG A 401 -9.41 -44.69 -2.52
C ARG A 401 -8.58 -45.97 -2.48
N GLY A 402 -7.42 -45.92 -1.86
CA GLY A 402 -6.68 -47.09 -1.40
C GLY A 402 -6.18 -46.84 0.02
N ARG A 403 -6.61 -47.68 0.96
CA ARG A 403 -6.12 -47.80 2.34
C ARG A 403 -6.14 -49.30 2.65
N ALA A 404 -5.00 -49.90 2.96
CA ALA A 404 -4.79 -50.94 3.99
C ALA A 404 -3.41 -51.64 3.84
N ASP A 405 -2.70 -51.65 4.97
CA ASP A 405 -1.92 -52.71 5.62
C ASP A 405 -0.46 -53.10 5.27
N ASP A 406 0.27 -53.21 6.40
CA ASP A 406 1.38 -54.10 6.79
C ASP A 406 2.74 -54.03 6.08
N ARG A 407 3.66 -53.25 6.66
CA ARG A 407 4.81 -53.73 7.46
C ARG A 407 5.68 -52.59 7.99
#